data_AF-A0A392U3I2-F1
#
_entry.id   AF-A0A392U3I2-F1
#
_cell.length_a   1.000
_cell.length_b   1.000
_cell.length_c   1.000
_cell.angle_alpha   90.00
_cell.angle_beta   90.00
_cell.angle_gamma   90.00
#
_symmetry.space_group_name_H-M   'P 1'
#
loop_
_entity.id
_entity.type
_entity.pdbx_description
1 polymer ?
#
loop_
_entity_poly.entity_id
_entity_poly.type
_entity_poly.pdbx_seq_one_letter_code
_entity_poly.pdbx_strand_id
1 'polypeptide(L)'
;TQGLRPQTRMILDASARGSLKNCDETQARELIETMAQNEYRSQNDRGAKKKAGVLELDAQSAILAQSKLMTNQMEAMLKLMTT
;
A
#
# COMPACT_ATOMS: atom_id res chain seq x y z
N THR A 1 32.46 6.58 -2.74
CA THR A 1 31.33 7.24 -2.06
C THR A 1 30.14 6.30 -2.10
N GLN A 2 29.65 5.86 -0.95
CA GLN A 2 28.38 5.11 -0.90
C GLN A 2 27.28 6.12 -1.25
N GLY A 3 26.74 6.04 -2.47
CA GLY A 3 25.78 7.01 -2.98
C GLY A 3 24.46 7.02 -2.20
N LEU A 4 23.57 7.94 -2.57
CA LEU A 4 22.20 7.94 -2.04
C LEU A 4 21.54 6.58 -2.28
N ARG A 5 20.85 6.06 -1.26
CA ARG A 5 20.08 4.81 -1.34
C ARG A 5 19.04 4.91 -2.46
N PRO A 6 18.69 3.81 -3.17
CA PRO A 6 17.77 3.85 -4.31
C PRO A 6 16.43 4.53 -4.00
N GLN A 7 15.87 4.26 -2.82
CA GLN A 7 14.62 4.88 -2.36
C GLN A 7 14.75 6.40 -2.19
N THR A 8 15.86 6.84 -1.58
CA THR A 8 16.14 8.27 -1.39
C THR A 8 16.39 8.98 -2.72
N ARG A 9 17.03 8.30 -3.68
CA ARG A 9 17.18 8.82 -5.05
C ARG A 9 15.84 8.98 -5.76
N MET A 10 14.99 7.97 -5.70
CA MET A 10 13.68 8.00 -6.37
C MET A 10 12.76 9.11 -5.83
N ILE A 11 12.72 9.31 -4.51
CA ILE A 11 11.92 10.39 -3.89
C ILE A 11 12.49 11.76 -4.29
N LEU A 12 13.81 11.90 -4.32
CA LEU A 12 14.47 13.13 -4.71
C LEU A 12 14.20 13.47 -6.18
N ASP A 13 14.34 12.50 -7.09
CA ASP A 13 14.07 12.68 -8.52
C ASP A 13 12.60 13.04 -8.80
N ALA A 14 11.66 12.38 -8.10
CA ALA A 14 10.23 12.69 -8.21
C ALA A 14 9.89 14.09 -7.68
N SER A 15 10.54 14.51 -6.59
CA SER A 15 10.26 15.80 -5.95
C SER A 15 10.94 16.96 -6.68
N ALA A 16 12.12 16.74 -7.27
CA ALA A 16 12.86 17.74 -8.03
C ALA A 16 12.23 18.03 -9.41
N ARG A 17 11.29 17.18 -9.88
CA ARG A 17 10.57 17.31 -11.16
C ARG A 17 11.49 17.60 -12.36
N GLY A 18 12.78 17.28 -12.24
CA GLY A 18 13.90 17.85 -13.00
C GLY A 18 15.22 17.87 -12.19
N SER A 19 16.23 18.63 -12.66
CA SER A 19 17.54 18.73 -12.01
C SER A 19 17.58 19.83 -10.93
N LEU A 20 17.87 19.45 -9.68
CA LEU A 20 18.06 20.36 -8.53
C LEU A 20 19.06 21.49 -8.77
N LYS A 21 19.93 21.34 -9.77
CA LYS A 21 21.00 22.29 -10.08
C LYS A 21 20.49 23.61 -10.67
N ASN A 22 19.23 23.64 -11.13
CA ASN A 22 18.58 24.82 -11.73
C ASN A 22 17.36 25.30 -10.93
N CYS A 23 17.19 24.88 -9.66
CA CYS A 23 16.07 25.35 -8.84
C CYS A 23 16.34 26.74 -8.28
N ASP A 24 15.42 27.67 -8.54
CA ASP A 24 15.36 28.97 -7.84
C ASP A 24 15.07 28.76 -6.35
N GLU A 25 15.43 29.75 -5.50
CA GLU A 25 15.27 29.67 -4.03
C GLU A 25 13.84 29.28 -3.60
N THR A 26 12.84 29.77 -4.32
CA THR A 26 11.43 29.42 -4.13
C THR A 26 11.16 27.94 -4.40
N GLN A 27 11.74 27.38 -5.47
CA GLN A 27 11.57 25.97 -5.81
C GLN A 27 12.31 25.06 -4.83
N ALA A 28 13.47 25.49 -4.33
CA ALA A 28 14.18 24.78 -3.26
C ALA A 28 13.34 24.76 -1.96
N ARG A 29 12.66 25.85 -1.64
CA ARG A 29 11.76 25.93 -0.47
C ARG A 29 10.54 25.03 -0.64
N GLU A 30 9.86 25.09 -1.79
CA GLU A 30 8.73 24.20 -2.12
C GLU A 30 9.13 22.73 -2.11
N LEU A 31 10.35 22.42 -2.56
CA LEU A 31 10.89 21.06 -2.52
C LEU A 31 11.08 20.57 -1.08
N ILE A 32 11.64 21.39 -0.18
CA ILE A 32 11.81 21.04 1.24
C ILE A 32 10.44 20.79 1.88
N GLU A 33 9.46 21.64 1.60
CA GLU A 33 8.11 21.50 2.12
C GLU A 33 7.41 20.24 1.58
N THR A 34 7.58 19.96 0.29
CA THR A 34 7.08 18.75 -0.36
C THR A 34 7.75 17.50 0.22
N MET A 35 9.05 17.53 0.48
CA MET A 35 9.77 16.42 1.12
C MET A 35 9.31 16.19 2.56
N ALA A 36 9.10 17.25 3.35
CA ALA A 36 8.59 17.15 4.71
C ALA A 36 7.16 16.56 4.75
N GLN A 37 6.30 16.99 3.83
CA GLN A 37 4.95 16.42 3.67
C GLN A 37 4.99 14.96 3.19
N ASN A 38 5.89 14.63 2.26
CA ASN A 38 6.05 13.28 1.74
C ASN A 38 6.63 12.32 2.79
N GLU A 39 7.53 12.76 3.67
CA GLU A 39 8.01 11.97 4.81
C GLU A 39 6.87 11.65 5.78
N TYR A 40 6.02 12.64 6.08
CA TYR A 40 4.83 12.42 6.91
C TYR A 40 3.87 11.41 6.26
N ARG A 41 3.63 11.51 4.93
CA ARG A 41 2.81 10.53 4.18
C ARG A 41 3.48 9.17 4.08
N SER A 42 4.79 9.05 3.93
CA SER A 42 5.49 7.76 3.92
C SER A 42 5.45 7.09 5.29
N GLN A 43 5.51 7.86 6.37
CA GLN A 43 5.28 7.34 7.73
C GLN A 43 3.83 6.93 7.95
N ASN A 44 2.86 7.63 7.35
CA ASN A 44 1.43 7.36 7.52
C ASN A 44 0.88 6.28 6.56
N ASP A 45 1.52 6.11 5.39
CA ASP A 45 1.28 5.04 4.40
C ASP A 45 1.97 3.74 4.79
N ARG A 46 2.98 3.83 5.68
CA ARG A 46 3.32 2.76 6.62
C ARG A 46 2.27 2.62 7.73
N GLY A 47 1.01 2.84 7.39
CA GLY A 47 -0.13 2.50 8.21
C GLY A 47 0.05 1.08 8.76
N ALA A 48 -0.20 0.96 10.06
CA ALA A 48 -0.12 -0.25 10.88
C ALA A 48 0.49 -1.45 10.15
N LYS A 49 1.84 -1.56 10.15
CA LYS A 49 2.64 -2.70 9.65
C LYS A 49 1.76 -3.84 9.13
N LYS A 50 1.26 -3.75 7.88
CA LYS A 50 0.54 -4.90 7.32
C LYS A 50 1.56 -6.03 7.29
N LYS A 51 1.28 -7.09 8.05
CA LYS A 51 2.16 -8.25 8.12
C LYS A 51 2.46 -8.66 6.69
N ALA A 52 3.74 -8.64 6.32
CA ALA A 52 4.18 -9.11 5.02
C ALA A 52 3.58 -10.52 4.80
N GLY A 53 2.70 -10.65 3.81
CA GLY A 53 1.98 -11.90 3.51
C GLY A 53 0.45 -11.85 3.63
N VAL A 54 -0.14 -10.77 4.16
CA VAL A 54 -1.61 -10.64 4.16
C VAL A 54 -2.03 -9.77 2.98
N LEU A 55 -2.36 -10.42 1.85
CA LEU A 55 -3.28 -9.82 0.88
C LEU A 55 -4.62 -9.73 1.61
N GLU A 56 -5.06 -8.52 1.95
CA GLU A 56 -6.45 -8.31 2.35
C GLU A 56 -7.31 -8.72 1.16
N LEU A 57 -7.85 -9.94 1.22
CA LEU A 57 -8.88 -10.38 0.30
C LEU A 57 -10.03 -9.39 0.45
N ASP A 58 -10.47 -8.83 -0.69
CA ASP A 58 -11.61 -7.93 -0.74
C ASP A 58 -12.76 -8.52 0.10
N ALA A 59 -13.31 -7.70 1.00
CA ALA A 59 -14.26 -8.17 2.01
C ALA A 59 -15.47 -8.88 1.34
N GLN A 60 -15.86 -8.45 0.14
CA GLN A 60 -16.94 -9.09 -0.62
C GLN A 60 -16.55 -10.49 -1.08
N SER A 61 -15.30 -10.69 -1.53
CA SER A 61 -14.76 -12.00 -1.90
C SER A 61 -14.71 -12.97 -0.71
N ALA A 62 -14.35 -12.48 0.48
CA ALA A 62 -14.36 -13.29 1.70
C ALA A 62 -15.78 -13.71 2.12
N ILE A 63 -16.74 -12.78 2.08
CA ILE A 63 -18.16 -13.06 2.37
C ILE A 63 -18.73 -14.07 1.37
N LEU A 64 -18.43 -13.91 0.07
CA LEU A 64 -18.88 -14.83 -0.97
C LEU A 64 -18.32 -16.24 -0.77
N ALA A 65 -17.04 -16.36 -0.41
CA ALA A 65 -16.43 -17.66 -0.12
C ALA A 65 -17.08 -18.34 1.10
N GLN A 66 -17.37 -17.59 2.15
CA GLN A 66 -18.07 -18.10 3.33
C GLN A 66 -19.50 -18.55 3.01
N SER A 67 -20.23 -17.77 2.20
CA SER A 67 -21.58 -18.15 1.75
C SER A 67 -21.57 -19.46 0.97
N LYS A 68 -20.65 -19.63 0.02
CA LYS A 68 -20.49 -20.89 -0.74
C LYS A 68 -20.19 -22.08 0.18
N LEU A 69 -19.31 -21.90 1.16
CA LEU A 69 -18.99 -22.96 2.12
C LEU A 69 -20.23 -23.38 2.92
N MET A 70 -21.03 -22.41 3.36
CA MET A 70 -22.25 -22.67 4.12
C MET A 70 -23.28 -23.43 3.28
N THR A 71 -23.45 -23.07 2.01
CA THR A 71 -24.32 -23.79 1.07
C THR A 71 -23.87 -25.25 0.90
N ASN A 72 -22.58 -25.48 0.69
CA ASN A 72 -22.04 -26.83 0.54
C ASN A 72 -22.25 -27.70 1.80
N GLN A 73 -22.12 -27.09 3.00
CA GLN A 73 -22.38 -27.79 4.25
C GLN A 73 -23.87 -28.15 4.38
N MET A 74 -24.79 -27.25 4.02
CA MET A 74 -26.22 -27.53 4.04
C MET A 74 -26.59 -28.66 3.05
N GLU A 75 -26.04 -28.65 1.84
CA GLU A 75 -26.26 -29.73 0.87
C GLU A 75 -25.75 -31.07 1.39
N ALA A 76 -24.58 -31.10 2.04
CA ALA A 76 -24.04 -32.32 2.65
C ALA A 76 -24.93 -32.85 3.78
N MET A 77 -25.47 -31.95 4.63
CA MET A 77 -26.40 -32.32 5.70
C MET A 77 -27.73 -32.83 5.15
N LEU A 78 -28.29 -32.17 4.12
CA LEU A 78 -29.50 -32.63 3.46
C LEU A 78 -29.30 -34.02 2.86
N LYS A 79 -28.18 -34.23 2.17
CA LYS A 79 -27.84 -35.53 1.59
C LYS A 79 -27.80 -36.63 2.66
N LEU A 80 -27.17 -36.36 3.80
CA LEU A 80 -27.10 -37.29 4.94
C LEU A 80 -28.47 -37.61 5.55
N MET A 81 -29.41 -36.65 5.55
CA MET A 81 -30.78 -36.88 6.04
C MET A 81 -31.66 -37.64 5.06
N THR A 82 -31.35 -37.56 3.75
CA THR A 82 -32.13 -38.21 2.69
C THR A 82 -31.62 -39.60 2.28
N THR A 83 -30.54 -40.08 2.88
CA THR A 83 -29.98 -41.44 2.74
C THR A 83 -30.18 -42.24 4.01
#